data_AF-A0A5C5XA13-F1
#
_entry.id   AF-A0A5C5XA13-F1
#
_cell.length_a   1.000
_cell.length_b   1.000
_cell.length_c   1.000
_cell.angle_alpha   90.00
_cell.angle_beta   90.00
_cell.angle_gamma   90.00
#
_symmetry.space_group_name_H-M   'P 1'
#
loop_
_entity.id
_entity.type
_entity.pdbx_description
1 polymer ?
#
loop_
_entity_poly.entity_id
_entity_poly.type
_entity_poly.pdbx_seq_one_letter_code
_entity_poly.pdbx_strand_id
1 'polypeptide(L)' 'MQVTTPNEETFVDRRSAGPSGQPPPHERRQFSDARRSDRPEVDELAKAIDEYKLRNRRRFITFEEIYDVIVSLGYHK' A
#
# COMPACT_ATOMS: atom_id res chain seq x y z
N MET A 1 -37.13 15.20 40.24
CA MET A 1 -36.26 15.33 39.05
C MET A 1 -34.83 15.36 39.56
N GLN A 2 -33.97 14.40 39.17
CA GLN A 2 -32.58 14.34 39.60
C GLN A 2 -31.70 15.02 38.55
N VAL A 3 -30.98 16.07 38.95
CA VAL A 3 -30.09 16.84 38.08
C VAL A 3 -28.71 16.20 38.16
N THR A 4 -28.22 15.67 37.04
CA THR A 4 -26.86 15.10 36.94
C THR A 4 -25.88 16.25 36.74
N THR A 5 -24.95 16.44 37.67
CA THR A 5 -23.83 17.39 37.55
C THR A 5 -22.79 16.84 36.57
N PRO A 6 -22.39 17.57 35.52
CA PRO A 6 -21.37 17.10 34.60
C PRO A 6 -20.00 17.07 35.29
N ASN A 7 -19.31 15.94 35.14
CA ASN A 7 -17.93 15.73 35.59
C ASN A 7 -17.01 16.74 34.88
N GLU A 8 -16.29 17.56 35.64
CA GLU A 8 -15.32 18.53 35.12
C GLU A 8 -14.07 17.80 34.61
N GLU A 9 -14.15 17.24 33.41
CA GLU A 9 -12.96 16.77 32.69
C GLU A 9 -12.18 18.00 32.21
N THR A 10 -11.05 18.28 32.88
CA THR A 10 -10.11 19.34 32.49
C THR A 10 -9.72 19.19 31.02
N PHE A 11 -9.86 20.27 30.23
CA PHE A 11 -9.49 20.27 28.82
C PHE A 11 -7.99 19.95 28.64
N VAL A 12 -7.70 18.79 28.05
CA VAL A 12 -6.32 18.39 27.73
C VAL A 12 -5.96 18.89 26.33
N ASP A 13 -5.09 19.89 26.25
CA ASP A 13 -4.55 20.37 24.97
C ASP A 13 -3.52 19.38 24.40
N ARG A 14 -3.97 18.55 23.47
CA ARG A 14 -3.16 17.56 22.74
C ARG A 14 -2.10 18.17 21.80
N ARG A 15 -2.03 19.50 21.67
CA ARG A 15 -1.01 20.20 20.87
C ARG A 15 0.25 20.52 21.68
N SER A 16 0.19 20.37 23.00
CA SER A 16 1.39 20.41 23.83
C SER A 16 2.27 19.21 23.47
N ALA A 17 3.44 19.49 22.91
CA ALA A 17 4.37 18.50 22.41
C ALA A 17 4.72 17.51 23.54
N GLY A 18 4.22 16.27 23.41
CA GLY A 18 4.60 15.16 24.27
C GLY A 18 6.10 14.86 24.20
N PRO A 19 6.62 14.08 25.17
CA PRO A 19 8.05 13.94 25.44
C PRO A 19 8.81 13.48 24.20
N SER A 20 10.02 14.01 24.07
CA SER A 20 11.04 13.73 23.06
C SER A 20 11.45 12.25 23.04
N GLY A 21 10.59 11.41 22.53
CA GLY A 21 10.83 10.00 22.26
C GLY A 21 10.13 9.67 20.95
N GLN A 22 10.66 10.18 19.84
CA GLN A 22 10.23 9.70 18.53
C GLN A 22 10.55 8.20 18.47
N PRO A 23 9.54 7.30 18.41
CA PRO A 23 9.83 5.94 18.00
C PRO A 23 10.48 6.00 16.60
N PRO A 24 11.34 5.04 16.24
CA PRO A 24 11.98 5.03 14.93
C PRO A 24 10.91 5.21 13.84
N PRO A 25 11.20 5.90 12.73
CA PRO A 25 10.24 6.09 11.65
C PRO A 25 9.89 4.71 11.10
N HIS A 26 8.84 4.11 11.66
CA HIS A 26 8.23 2.91 11.13
C HIS A 26 7.75 3.31 9.74
N GLU A 27 8.31 2.65 8.73
CA GLU A 27 7.93 2.89 7.35
C GLU A 27 6.43 2.62 7.22
N ARG A 28 5.63 3.69 7.12
CA ARG A 28 4.16 3.63 7.02
C ARG A 28 3.69 3.18 5.63
N ARG A 29 4.55 2.51 4.86
CA ARG A 29 4.15 1.92 3.60
C ARG A 29 3.50 0.58 3.92
N GLN A 30 2.18 0.58 4.03
CA GLN A 30 1.38 -0.64 4.03
C GLN A 30 1.56 -1.48 2.75
N PHE A 31 2.14 -0.87 1.72
CA PHE A 31 2.59 -1.54 0.51
C PHE A 31 4.12 -1.57 0.55
N SER A 32 4.68 -2.53 1.29
CA SER A 32 6.08 -2.90 1.08
C SER A 32 6.24 -3.29 -0.39
N ASP A 33 7.38 -2.90 -0.98
CA ASP A 33 7.68 -3.23 -2.36
C ASP A 33 7.89 -4.74 -2.50
N ALA A 34 6.83 -5.47 -2.86
CA ALA A 34 6.84 -6.92 -3.04
C ALA A 34 7.56 -7.36 -4.32
N ARG A 35 8.22 -6.43 -5.05
CA ARG A 35 8.99 -6.72 -6.27
C ARG A 35 10.31 -7.45 -6.00
N ARG A 36 10.58 -7.91 -4.78
CA ARG A 36 11.69 -8.83 -4.50
C ARG A 36 11.24 -10.26 -4.79
N SER A 37 11.39 -10.68 -6.04
CA SER A 37 11.43 -12.09 -6.40
C SER A 37 12.88 -12.56 -6.47
N ASP A 38 13.17 -13.75 -5.95
CA ASP A 38 14.47 -14.42 -6.17
C ASP A 38 14.59 -15.02 -7.58
N ARG A 39 13.50 -14.98 -8.37
CA ARG A 39 13.41 -15.53 -9.72
C ARG A 39 13.36 -14.44 -10.78
N PRO A 40 14.29 -14.42 -11.76
CA PRO A 40 14.35 -13.39 -12.79
C PRO A 40 13.13 -13.36 -13.71
N GLU A 41 12.48 -14.50 -13.94
CA GLU A 41 11.29 -14.62 -14.80
C GLU A 41 10.10 -13.85 -14.20
N VAL A 42 10.02 -13.80 -12.87
CA VAL A 42 8.96 -13.05 -12.17
C VAL A 42 9.19 -11.54 -12.29
N ASP A 43 10.45 -11.11 -12.27
CA ASP A 43 10.80 -9.69 -12.45
C ASP A 43 10.50 -9.22 -13.88
N GLU A 44 10.74 -10.07 -14.87
CA GLU A 44 10.36 -9.82 -16.27
C GLU A 44 8.84 -9.67 -16.40
N LEU A 45 8.08 -10.60 -15.84
CA LEU A 45 6.61 -10.53 -15.84
C LEU A 45 6.10 -9.27 -15.13
N ALA A 46 6.68 -8.92 -13.99
CA ALA A 46 6.30 -7.71 -13.24
C ALA A 46 6.52 -6.44 -14.08
N LYS A 47 7.68 -6.33 -14.76
CA LYS A 47 7.97 -5.21 -15.67
C LYS A 47 7.00 -5.16 -16.84
N ALA A 48 6.70 -6.29 -17.46
CA ALA A 48 5.76 -6.36 -18.58
C ALA A 48 4.34 -5.92 -18.17
N ILE A 49 3.88 -6.34 -16.98
CA ILE A 49 2.60 -5.91 -16.42
C ILE A 49 2.58 -4.39 -16.16
N ASP A 50 3.66 -3.84 -15.60
CA ASP A 50 3.74 -2.41 -15.33
C ASP A 50 3.76 -1.58 -16.62
N GLU A 51 4.47 -2.04 -17.66
CA GLU A 51 4.40 -1.43 -18.99
C GLU A 51 3.00 -1.52 -19.60
N TYR A 52 2.32 -2.66 -19.47
CA TYR A 52 0.95 -2.84 -19.94
C TYR A 52 0.01 -1.84 -19.25
N LYS A 53 0.10 -1.68 -17.94
CA LYS A 53 -0.70 -0.70 -17.17
C LYS A 53 -0.45 0.73 -17.64
N LEU A 54 0.80 1.11 -17.89
CA LEU A 54 1.16 2.44 -18.38
C LEU A 54 0.59 2.72 -19.77
N ARG A 55 0.73 1.75 -20.70
CA ARG A 55 0.23 1.87 -22.08
C ARG A 55 -1.29 1.99 -22.10
N ASN A 56 -1.99 1.20 -21.30
CA ASN A 56 -3.45 1.17 -21.24
C ASN A 56 -4.06 2.17 -20.25
N ARG A 57 -3.22 2.96 -19.56
CA ARG A 57 -3.61 3.96 -18.54
C ARG A 57 -4.56 3.39 -17.48
N ARG A 58 -4.33 2.12 -17.08
CA ARG A 58 -5.15 1.44 -16.08
C ARG A 58 -4.42 1.31 -14.74
N ARG A 59 -5.18 1.54 -13.66
CA ARG A 59 -4.70 1.33 -12.29
C ARG A 59 -4.81 -0.14 -11.84
N PHE A 60 -5.78 -0.87 -12.38
CA PHE A 60 -6.03 -2.29 -12.10
C PHE A 60 -6.15 -3.07 -13.42
N ILE A 61 -5.55 -4.25 -13.45
CA ILE A 61 -5.52 -5.15 -14.61
C ILE A 61 -6.44 -6.36 -14.34
N THR A 62 -7.14 -6.86 -15.35
CA THR A 62 -7.97 -8.07 -15.25
C THR A 62 -7.11 -9.33 -15.42
N PHE A 63 -7.66 -10.50 -15.09
CA PHE A 63 -6.96 -11.78 -15.30
C PHE A 63 -6.74 -12.10 -16.79
N GLU A 64 -7.66 -11.68 -17.66
CA GLU A 64 -7.52 -11.83 -19.11
C GLU A 64 -6.34 -11.00 -19.62
N GLU A 65 -6.22 -9.75 -19.17
CA GLU A 65 -5.11 -8.88 -19.56
C GLU A 65 -3.76 -9.41 -19.03
N ILE A 66 -3.73 -9.99 -17.82
CA ILE A 66 -2.54 -10.67 -17.31
C ILE A 66 -2.17 -11.85 -18.21
N TYR A 67 -3.15 -12.64 -18.64
CA TYR A 67 -2.93 -13.76 -19.55
C TYR A 67 -2.34 -13.30 -20.88
N ASP A 68 -2.86 -12.22 -21.46
CA ASP A 68 -2.33 -11.64 -22.70
C ASP A 68 -0.87 -11.21 -22.55
N VAL A 69 -0.50 -10.62 -21.40
CA VAL A 69 0.91 -10.28 -21.09
C VAL A 69 1.78 -11.54 -21.01
N ILE A 70 1.32 -12.60 -20.34
CA ILE A 70 2.06 -13.87 -20.23
C ILE A 70 2.27 -14.51 -21.61
N VAL A 71 1.24 -14.53 -22.46
CA VAL A 71 1.34 -15.03 -23.84
C VAL A 71 2.28 -14.16 -24.68
N SER A 72 2.27 -12.83 -24.50
CA SER A 72 3.17 -11.93 -25.22
C SER A 72 4.65 -12.15 -24.90
N LEU A 73 4.95 -12.65 -23.70
CA LEU A 73 6.29 -13.03 -23.27
C LEU A 73 6.70 -14.44 -23.77
N GLY A 74 5.80 -15.17 -24.42
CA GLY A 74 6.06 -16.51 -24.95
C GLY A 74 5.92 -17.63 -23.92
N TYR A 75 5.35 -17.37 -22.75
CA TYR A 75 5.04 -18.41 -21.78
C TYR A 75 3.78 -19.15 -22.22
N HIS A 76 3.92 -20.45 -22.42
CA HIS A 76 2.84 -21.37 -22.74
C HIS A 76 2.87 -22.55 -21.75
N LYS A 77 1.70 -23.14 -21.50
CA LYS A 77 1.58 -24.33 -20.64
C LYS A 77 2.08 -25.58 -21.37
#